data_AF-A0A0A1CWN8-F1
#
_entry.id   AF-A0A0A1CWN8-F1
#
_cell.length_a   1.000
_cell.length_b   1.000
_cell.length_c   1.000
_cell.angle_alpha   90.00
_cell.angle_beta   90.00
_cell.angle_gamma   90.00
#
_symmetry.space_group_name_H-M   'P 1'
#
loop_
_entity.id
_entity.type
_entity.pdbx_description
1 polymer ?
#
loop_
_entity_poly.entity_id
_entity_poly.type
_entity_poly.pdbx_seq_one_letter_code
_entity_poly.pdbx_strand_id
1 'polypeptide(L)'
;MTNATFPPAAILVPGEQFILAELHAMKLDGVLAAVIGEAFRSTTQEETPGHRAAALVHHIPAAMAPRAVLGQLSAAWVYGCAPPPTVIALLQNHEGKSASLPPFSGCTLRQVYLSPQEVLSIGGVLVTSPLRTALDVARTAPEALARAVLEALSRESAFRCSLGRIRQALQAATHVPGKLRGLDLVQGMIDADALRS
;
A
#
# COMPACT_ATOMS: atom_id res chain seq x y z
N MET A 1 -10.27 20.16 -6.79
CA MET A 1 -9.91 18.86 -6.20
C MET A 1 -9.33 18.00 -7.31
N THR A 2 -8.01 18.05 -7.48
CA THR A 2 -7.30 17.35 -8.55
C THR A 2 -6.67 16.11 -7.92
N ASN A 3 -7.11 14.93 -8.34
CA ASN A 3 -6.40 13.69 -8.02
C ASN A 3 -4.98 13.85 -8.55
N ALA A 4 -3.98 13.73 -7.68
CA ALA A 4 -2.59 13.76 -8.11
C ALA A 4 -2.32 12.53 -8.97
N THR A 5 -2.27 12.71 -10.28
CA THR A 5 -1.90 11.65 -11.23
C THR A 5 -0.39 11.65 -11.37
N PHE A 6 0.25 10.56 -10.94
CA PHE A 6 1.69 10.34 -11.15
C PHE A 6 1.91 9.59 -12.47
N PRO A 7 2.92 9.94 -13.30
CA PRO A 7 3.23 9.19 -14.51
C PRO A 7 3.58 7.72 -14.18
N PRO A 8 3.36 6.77 -15.11
CA PRO A 8 3.73 5.37 -14.89
C PRO A 8 5.24 5.28 -14.64
N ALA A 9 5.60 4.73 -13.49
CA ALA A 9 6.99 4.51 -13.13
C ALA A 9 7.49 3.24 -13.84
N ALA A 10 8.61 3.32 -14.55
CA ALA A 10 9.12 2.22 -15.33
C ALA A 10 9.67 1.11 -14.40
N ILE A 11 9.08 -0.08 -14.51
CA ILE A 11 9.55 -1.29 -13.83
C ILE A 11 9.95 -2.31 -14.90
N LEU A 12 11.11 -2.94 -14.69
CA LEU A 12 11.62 -4.01 -15.53
C LEU A 12 11.35 -5.35 -14.82
N VAL A 13 10.77 -6.30 -15.54
CA VAL A 13 10.47 -7.65 -15.08
C VAL A 13 10.90 -8.69 -16.13
N PRO A 14 11.16 -9.95 -15.73
CA PRO A 14 11.51 -11.01 -16.65
C PRO A 14 10.40 -11.26 -17.69
N GLY A 15 10.80 -11.56 -18.93
CA GLY A 15 9.88 -12.02 -19.98
C GLY A 15 9.21 -10.90 -20.79
N GLU A 16 9.45 -9.64 -20.44
CA GLU A 16 9.06 -8.48 -21.25
C GLU A 16 10.18 -8.14 -22.25
N GLN A 17 11.16 -7.34 -21.82
CA GLN A 17 12.30 -6.93 -22.66
C GLN A 17 13.57 -7.75 -22.39
N PHE A 18 13.68 -8.32 -21.18
CA PHE A 18 14.88 -8.99 -20.69
C PHE A 18 14.50 -10.30 -20.00
N ILE A 19 15.39 -11.29 -20.05
CA ILE A 19 15.26 -12.50 -19.23
C ILE A 19 15.76 -12.24 -17.80
N LEU A 20 15.37 -13.09 -16.85
CA LEU A 20 15.75 -12.95 -15.44
C LEU A 20 17.27 -12.87 -15.23
N ALA A 21 18.03 -13.67 -15.98
CA ALA A 21 19.49 -13.67 -15.90
C ALA A 21 20.10 -12.31 -16.31
N GLU A 22 19.56 -11.67 -17.36
CA GLU A 22 20.00 -10.35 -17.80
C GLU A 22 19.67 -9.27 -16.77
N LEU A 23 18.46 -9.30 -16.19
CA LEU A 23 18.07 -8.36 -15.13
C LEU A 23 18.95 -8.50 -13.89
N HIS A 24 19.30 -9.73 -13.50
CA HIS A 24 20.25 -9.96 -12.42
C HIS A 24 21.66 -9.51 -12.77
N ALA A 25 22.15 -9.72 -13.99
CA ALA A 25 23.44 -9.20 -14.43
C ALA A 25 23.46 -7.67 -14.35
N MET A 26 22.45 -6.98 -14.89
CA MET A 26 22.35 -5.52 -14.84
C MET A 26 22.23 -4.98 -13.40
N LYS A 27 21.60 -5.73 -12.49
CA LYS A 27 21.59 -5.40 -11.05
C LYS A 27 22.98 -5.55 -10.42
N LEU A 28 23.71 -6.62 -10.73
CA LEU A 28 25.08 -6.83 -10.24
C LEU A 28 26.03 -5.74 -10.76
N ASP A 29 25.83 -5.29 -11.99
CA ASP A 29 26.56 -4.17 -12.61
C ASP A 29 26.15 -2.80 -12.04
N GLY A 30 25.16 -2.74 -11.15
CA GLY A 30 24.72 -1.50 -10.50
C GLY A 30 23.84 -0.59 -11.37
N VAL A 31 23.37 -1.08 -12.53
CA VAL A 31 22.47 -0.34 -13.42
C VAL A 31 21.02 -0.44 -12.93
N LEU A 32 20.67 -1.55 -12.28
CA LEU A 32 19.34 -1.79 -11.73
C LEU A 32 19.36 -1.98 -10.20
N ALA A 33 18.29 -1.52 -9.55
CA ALA A 33 17.98 -1.85 -8.16
C ALA A 33 16.69 -2.69 -8.12
N ALA A 34 16.66 -3.70 -7.25
CA ALA A 34 15.43 -4.44 -6.99
C ALA A 34 14.47 -3.58 -6.16
N VAL A 35 13.20 -3.54 -6.56
CA VAL A 35 12.12 -2.89 -5.80
C VAL A 35 11.46 -3.93 -4.89
N ILE A 36 10.99 -5.03 -5.46
CA ILE A 36 10.49 -6.20 -4.71
C ILE A 36 10.49 -7.44 -5.61
N GLY A 37 10.95 -8.58 -5.07
CA GLY A 37 11.08 -9.82 -5.83
C GLY A 37 11.89 -9.61 -7.12
N GLU A 38 11.34 -10.07 -8.24
CA GLU A 38 11.93 -9.95 -9.58
C GLU A 38 11.47 -8.69 -10.34
N ALA A 39 11.10 -7.64 -9.61
CA ALA A 39 10.77 -6.33 -10.20
C ALA A 39 11.89 -5.33 -9.91
N PHE A 40 12.43 -4.73 -10.97
CA PHE A 40 13.60 -3.87 -10.93
C PHE A 40 13.28 -2.47 -11.45
N ARG A 41 14.06 -1.48 -11.00
CA ARG A 41 14.05 -0.11 -11.51
C ARG A 41 15.47 0.32 -11.87
N SER A 42 15.60 1.37 -12.67
CA SER A 42 16.89 2.03 -12.89
C SER A 42 17.45 2.59 -11.59
N THR A 43 18.77 2.48 -11.37
CA THR A 43 19.45 3.16 -10.24
C THR A 43 19.54 4.67 -10.43
N THR A 44 19.37 5.17 -11.66
CA THR A 44 19.34 6.61 -11.95
C THR A 44 18.05 7.30 -11.51
N GLN A 45 17.03 6.52 -11.13
CA GLN A 45 15.75 7.02 -10.66
C GLN A 45 15.63 6.78 -9.16
N GLU A 46 15.20 7.79 -8.42
CA GLU A 46 14.79 7.60 -7.03
C GLU A 46 13.55 6.70 -6.96
N GLU A 47 13.49 5.85 -5.94
CA GLU A 47 12.32 5.01 -5.75
C GLU A 47 11.12 5.86 -5.32
N THR A 48 10.01 5.68 -6.01
CA THR A 48 8.78 6.44 -5.75
C THR A 48 7.65 5.48 -5.37
N PRO A 49 6.54 5.99 -4.80
CA PRO A 49 5.33 5.20 -4.64
C PRO A 49 4.85 4.56 -5.96
N GLY A 50 5.03 5.25 -7.10
CA GLY A 50 4.74 4.71 -8.43
C GLY A 50 5.54 3.43 -8.73
N HIS A 51 6.85 3.43 -8.45
CA HIS A 51 7.70 2.26 -8.64
C HIS A 51 7.22 1.08 -7.79
N ARG A 52 6.95 1.32 -6.51
CA ARG A 52 6.47 0.27 -5.59
C ARG A 52 5.10 -0.28 -6.00
N ALA A 53 4.17 0.59 -6.39
CA ALA A 53 2.84 0.18 -6.83
C ALA A 53 2.92 -0.67 -8.11
N ALA A 54 3.65 -0.20 -9.12
CA ALA A 54 3.87 -0.93 -10.37
C ALA A 54 4.56 -2.28 -10.12
N ALA A 55 5.58 -2.31 -9.25
CA ALA A 55 6.28 -3.53 -8.91
C ALA A 55 5.36 -4.59 -8.27
N LEU A 56 4.45 -4.20 -7.36
CA LEU A 56 3.49 -5.15 -6.79
C LEU A 56 2.52 -5.71 -7.82
N VAL A 57 2.10 -4.92 -8.80
CA VAL A 57 1.14 -5.39 -9.82
C VAL A 57 1.69 -6.54 -10.66
N HIS A 58 3.01 -6.63 -10.85
CA HIS A 58 3.62 -7.77 -11.53
C HIS A 58 3.58 -9.07 -10.70
N HIS A 59 3.35 -8.97 -9.39
CA HIS A 59 3.29 -10.11 -8.46
C HIS A 59 1.86 -10.54 -8.11
N ILE A 60 0.84 -9.92 -8.71
CA ILE A 60 -0.56 -10.31 -8.49
C ILE A 60 -1.14 -11.03 -9.71
N PRO A 61 -2.18 -11.87 -9.54
CA PRO A 61 -2.81 -12.54 -10.68
C PRO A 61 -3.30 -11.53 -11.74
N ALA A 62 -2.94 -11.75 -13.00
CA ALA A 62 -3.27 -10.83 -14.10
C ALA A 62 -4.78 -10.51 -14.21
N ALA A 63 -5.64 -11.47 -13.90
CA ALA A 63 -7.10 -11.28 -13.90
C ALA A 63 -7.61 -10.30 -12.81
N MET A 64 -6.79 -9.99 -11.80
CA MET A 64 -7.08 -9.07 -10.70
C MET A 64 -6.50 -7.67 -10.95
N ALA A 65 -5.38 -7.57 -11.66
CA ALA A 65 -4.63 -6.31 -11.83
C ALA A 65 -5.48 -5.09 -12.25
N PRO A 66 -6.47 -5.19 -13.16
CA PRO A 66 -7.23 -4.01 -13.59
C PRO A 66 -8.22 -3.46 -12.55
N ARG A 67 -8.57 -4.24 -11.52
CA ARG A 67 -9.69 -3.95 -10.60
C ARG A 67 -9.35 -4.06 -9.12
N ALA A 68 -8.23 -4.68 -8.78
CA ALA A 68 -7.79 -4.82 -7.42
C ALA A 68 -7.16 -3.52 -6.93
N VAL A 69 -7.51 -3.12 -5.72
CA VAL A 69 -6.93 -1.98 -5.02
C VAL A 69 -5.92 -2.53 -4.01
N LEU A 70 -4.67 -2.10 -4.10
CA LEU A 70 -3.67 -2.40 -3.07
C LEU A 70 -4.11 -1.74 -1.75
N GLY A 71 -4.17 -2.52 -0.68
CA GLY A 71 -4.65 -2.07 0.63
C GLY A 71 -3.72 -2.45 1.78
N GLN A 72 -4.14 -2.11 3.01
CA GLN A 72 -3.46 -2.50 4.26
C GLN A 72 -1.94 -2.24 4.21
N LEU A 73 -1.12 -3.20 4.65
CA LEU A 73 0.34 -3.07 4.70
C LEU A 73 0.97 -2.98 3.30
N SER A 74 0.34 -3.54 2.25
CA SER A 74 0.82 -3.39 0.88
C SER A 74 0.71 -1.94 0.40
N ALA A 75 -0.42 -1.28 0.67
CA ALA A 75 -0.56 0.15 0.40
C ALA A 75 0.39 0.99 1.26
N ALA A 76 0.55 0.64 2.54
CA ALA A 76 1.48 1.34 3.42
C ALA A 76 2.94 1.24 2.91
N TRP A 77 3.35 0.10 2.37
CA TRP A 77 4.65 -0.06 1.73
C TRP A 77 4.75 0.76 0.44
N VAL A 78 3.70 0.84 -0.38
CA VAL A 78 3.65 1.75 -1.53
C VAL A 78 3.92 3.20 -1.10
N TYR A 79 3.36 3.65 0.03
CA TYR A 79 3.64 4.97 0.61
C TYR A 79 5.02 5.10 1.28
N GLY A 80 5.83 4.05 1.32
CA GLY A 80 7.14 4.03 1.98
C GLY A 80 7.06 3.97 3.50
N CYS A 81 5.89 3.63 4.05
CA CYS A 81 5.60 3.68 5.49
C CYS A 81 5.63 2.31 6.18
N ALA A 82 5.78 1.22 5.43
CA ALA A 82 5.86 -0.16 5.92
C ALA A 82 7.04 -0.89 5.28
N PRO A 83 7.52 -2.01 5.84
CA PRO A 83 8.44 -2.91 5.15
C PRO A 83 7.75 -3.60 3.95
N PRO A 84 8.54 -4.18 3.01
CA PRO A 84 8.00 -4.93 1.88
C PRO A 84 7.02 -6.03 2.33
N PRO A 85 5.83 -6.14 1.71
CA PRO A 85 4.85 -7.14 2.11
C PRO A 85 5.30 -8.56 1.72
N THR A 86 5.13 -9.51 2.62
CA THR A 86 5.28 -10.95 2.31
C THR A 86 4.03 -11.51 1.62
N VAL A 87 2.87 -10.89 1.84
CA VAL A 87 1.59 -11.23 1.22
C VAL A 87 0.95 -9.93 0.73
N ILE A 88 0.54 -9.92 -0.54
CA ILE A 88 -0.03 -8.73 -1.18
C ILE A 88 -1.52 -8.63 -0.81
N ALA A 89 -1.90 -7.57 -0.11
CA ALA A 89 -3.28 -7.33 0.30
C ALA A 89 -4.05 -6.60 -0.80
N LEU A 90 -5.02 -7.30 -1.38
CA LEU A 90 -5.93 -6.81 -2.41
C LEU A 90 -7.31 -6.55 -1.82
N LEU A 91 -7.84 -5.39 -2.13
CA LEU A 91 -9.21 -5.00 -1.84
C LEU A 91 -9.96 -4.90 -3.16
N GLN A 92 -11.22 -5.32 -3.14
CA GLN A 92 -12.12 -5.15 -4.28
C GLN A 92 -13.44 -4.58 -3.79
N ASN A 93 -14.01 -3.67 -4.57
CA ASN A 93 -15.34 -3.17 -4.26
C ASN A 93 -16.39 -4.27 -4.44
N HIS A 94 -17.49 -4.22 -3.69
CA HIS A 94 -18.59 -5.17 -3.83
C HIS A 94 -19.36 -4.90 -5.14
N GLU A 95 -18.91 -5.48 -6.25
CA GLU A 95 -19.54 -5.35 -7.58
C GLU A 95 -20.34 -6.60 -7.99
N GLY A 96 -20.68 -7.46 -7.03
CA GLY A 96 -21.52 -8.66 -7.26
C GLY A 96 -20.85 -9.82 -8.00
N LYS A 97 -19.61 -9.66 -8.49
CA LYS A 97 -18.82 -10.75 -9.06
C LYS A 97 -17.89 -11.35 -7.99
N SER A 98 -18.08 -12.63 -7.68
CA SER A 98 -17.13 -13.38 -6.85
C SER A 98 -15.80 -13.45 -7.58
N ALA A 99 -14.78 -12.80 -7.02
CA ALA A 99 -13.41 -12.98 -7.45
C ALA A 99 -12.74 -13.90 -6.44
N SER A 100 -12.15 -14.98 -6.94
CA SER A 100 -11.29 -15.87 -6.16
C SER A 100 -9.85 -15.67 -6.58
N LEU A 101 -8.94 -15.83 -5.63
CA LEU A 101 -7.52 -15.88 -5.93
C LEU A 101 -7.14 -17.33 -6.28
N PRO A 102 -6.23 -17.53 -7.25
CA PRO A 102 -5.57 -18.82 -7.42
C PRO A 102 -4.88 -19.27 -6.11
N PRO A 103 -4.82 -20.58 -5.84
CA PRO A 103 -4.02 -21.11 -4.74
C PRO A 103 -2.57 -20.62 -4.82
N PHE A 104 -1.97 -20.33 -3.65
CA PHE A 104 -0.56 -19.90 -3.54
C PHE A 104 -0.19 -18.65 -4.36
N SER A 105 -1.16 -17.80 -4.69
CA SER A 105 -0.94 -16.55 -5.44
C SER A 105 -0.11 -15.47 -4.71
N GLY A 106 0.35 -15.71 -3.48
CA GLY A 106 1.04 -14.71 -2.67
C GLY A 106 0.16 -13.51 -2.28
N CYS A 107 -1.15 -13.60 -2.49
CA CYS A 107 -2.10 -12.52 -2.29
C CYS A 107 -3.20 -12.91 -1.28
N THR A 108 -3.78 -11.90 -0.63
CA THR A 108 -5.10 -12.00 0.01
C THR A 108 -6.08 -11.08 -0.71
N LEU A 109 -7.34 -11.49 -0.77
CA LEU A 109 -8.40 -10.70 -1.39
C LEU A 109 -9.54 -10.51 -0.39
N ARG A 110 -9.94 -9.26 -0.20
CA ARG A 110 -11.12 -8.91 0.60
C ARG A 110 -12.06 -8.03 -0.19
N GLN A 111 -13.33 -8.41 -0.18
CA GLN A 111 -14.38 -7.54 -0.65
C GLN A 111 -14.75 -6.55 0.45
N VAL A 112 -14.76 -5.27 0.09
CA VAL A 112 -15.02 -4.16 1.00
C VAL A 112 -15.78 -3.08 0.24
N TYR A 113 -16.47 -2.20 0.96
CA TYR A 113 -16.91 -0.94 0.36
C TYR A 113 -15.70 0.01 0.25
N LEU A 114 -15.49 0.56 -0.94
CA LEU A 114 -14.50 1.60 -1.22
C LEU A 114 -15.22 2.76 -1.90
N SER A 115 -15.19 3.93 -1.27
CA SER A 115 -15.63 5.14 -1.93
C SER A 115 -14.56 5.63 -2.92
N PRO A 116 -14.93 6.40 -3.96
CA PRO A 116 -13.96 6.94 -4.91
C PRO A 116 -12.86 7.80 -4.26
N GLN A 117 -13.13 8.45 -3.12
CA GLN A 117 -12.14 9.26 -2.40
C GLN A 117 -11.15 8.41 -1.59
N GLU A 118 -11.45 7.13 -1.38
CA GLU A 118 -10.59 6.18 -0.68
C GLU A 118 -9.61 5.46 -1.61
N VAL A 119 -9.66 5.73 -2.91
CA VAL A 119 -8.81 5.07 -3.91
C VAL A 119 -8.06 6.13 -4.71
N LEU A 120 -6.75 5.95 -4.81
CA LEU A 120 -5.85 6.76 -5.63
C LEU A 120 -5.27 5.89 -6.75
N SER A 121 -4.99 6.51 -7.91
CA SER A 121 -4.19 5.89 -8.95
C SER A 121 -2.74 6.34 -8.83
N ILE A 122 -1.85 5.43 -8.48
CA ILE A 122 -0.42 5.69 -8.26
C ILE A 122 0.36 4.83 -9.25
N GLY A 123 1.04 5.46 -10.21
CA GLY A 123 1.76 4.74 -11.26
C GLY A 123 0.85 3.85 -12.12
N GLY A 124 -0.43 4.23 -12.28
CA GLY A 124 -1.44 3.43 -13.00
C GLY A 124 -2.09 2.31 -12.18
N VAL A 125 -1.71 2.16 -10.90
CA VAL A 125 -2.20 1.13 -10.00
C VAL A 125 -3.17 1.73 -8.98
N LEU A 126 -4.28 1.03 -8.72
CA LEU A 126 -5.22 1.45 -7.68
C LEU A 126 -4.67 1.13 -6.29
N VAL A 127 -4.63 2.12 -5.41
CA VAL A 127 -4.11 2.02 -4.04
C VAL A 127 -5.06 2.73 -3.09
N THR A 128 -5.30 2.18 -1.90
CA THR A 128 -6.10 2.89 -0.89
C THR A 128 -5.44 4.21 -0.51
N SER A 129 -6.22 5.27 -0.32
CA SER A 129 -5.72 6.57 0.12
C SER A 129 -4.93 6.45 1.44
N PRO A 130 -4.02 7.39 1.77
CA PRO A 130 -3.25 7.32 3.01
C PRO A 130 -4.14 7.20 4.26
N LEU A 131 -5.27 7.93 4.29
CA LEU A 131 -6.23 7.83 5.39
C LEU A 131 -6.88 6.45 5.46
N ARG A 132 -7.39 5.92 4.34
CA ARG A 132 -7.98 4.57 4.31
C ARG A 132 -6.95 3.50 4.72
N THR A 133 -5.72 3.62 4.23
CA THR A 133 -4.60 2.75 4.59
C THR A 133 -4.33 2.78 6.10
N ALA A 134 -4.26 3.97 6.70
CA ALA A 134 -4.10 4.14 8.14
C ALA A 134 -5.23 3.47 8.93
N LEU A 135 -6.49 3.66 8.50
CA LEU A 135 -7.65 3.01 9.14
C LEU A 135 -7.57 1.49 9.06
N ASP A 136 -7.19 0.94 7.91
CA ASP A 136 -7.08 -0.49 7.72
C ASP A 136 -5.94 -1.09 8.55
N VAL A 137 -4.78 -0.43 8.59
CA VAL A 137 -3.61 -0.83 9.39
C VAL A 137 -3.92 -0.76 10.89
N ALA A 138 -4.48 0.34 11.38
CA ALA A 138 -4.83 0.52 12.80
C ALA A 138 -5.74 -0.61 13.33
N ARG A 139 -6.66 -1.08 12.48
CA ARG A 139 -7.64 -2.11 12.87
C ARG A 139 -7.11 -3.54 12.77
N THR A 140 -6.12 -3.80 11.92
CA THR A 140 -5.80 -5.18 11.51
C THR A 140 -4.33 -5.58 11.64
N ALA A 141 -3.39 -4.66 11.55
CA ALA A 141 -1.96 -4.99 11.59
C ALA A 141 -1.47 -5.25 13.03
N PRO A 142 -0.42 -6.08 13.23
CA PRO A 142 0.23 -6.25 14.54
C PRO A 142 0.61 -4.90 15.16
N GLU A 143 0.39 -4.73 16.46
CA GLU A 143 0.40 -3.40 17.09
C GLU A 143 1.70 -2.61 16.87
N ALA A 144 2.86 -3.25 17.07
CA ALA A 144 4.17 -2.59 16.88
C ALA A 144 4.35 -2.07 15.45
N LEU A 145 3.96 -2.87 14.46
CA LEU A 145 4.01 -2.49 13.05
C LEU A 145 2.97 -1.41 12.73
N ALA A 146 1.76 -1.53 13.27
CA ALA A 146 0.71 -0.53 13.10
C ALA A 146 1.18 0.84 13.63
N ARG A 147 1.78 0.88 14.82
CA ARG A 147 2.34 2.11 15.40
C ARG A 147 3.36 2.77 14.49
N ALA A 148 4.35 2.01 14.02
CA ALA A 148 5.39 2.51 13.13
C ALA A 148 4.82 3.06 11.81
N VAL A 149 3.86 2.34 11.21
CA VAL A 149 3.20 2.77 9.97
C VAL A 149 2.38 4.03 10.16
N LEU A 150 1.57 4.10 11.23
CA LEU A 150 0.73 5.27 11.52
C LEU A 150 1.57 6.50 11.81
N GLU A 151 2.68 6.32 12.54
CA GLU A 151 3.65 7.37 12.81
C GLU A 151 4.27 7.91 11.52
N ALA A 152 4.76 7.03 10.63
CA ALA A 152 5.31 7.41 9.32
C ALA A 152 4.28 8.14 8.44
N LEU A 153 3.04 7.61 8.35
CA LEU A 153 1.95 8.24 7.59
C LEU A 153 1.57 9.61 8.16
N SER A 154 1.66 9.80 9.47
CA SER A 154 1.27 11.05 10.14
C SER A 154 2.31 12.16 10.01
N ARG A 155 3.60 11.81 9.85
CA ARG A 155 4.71 12.74 9.66
C ARG A 155 4.75 13.34 8.26
N GLU A 156 4.31 12.59 7.26
CA GLU A 156 4.30 13.07 5.88
C GLU A 156 3.10 14.01 5.64
N SER A 157 3.40 15.31 5.62
CA SER A 157 2.40 16.38 5.45
C SER A 157 1.57 16.23 4.16
N ALA A 158 2.16 15.70 3.09
CA ALA A 158 1.48 15.49 1.81
C ALA A 158 0.30 14.50 1.93
N PHE A 159 0.36 13.55 2.87
CA PHE A 159 -0.70 12.58 3.10
C PHE A 159 -1.88 13.15 3.88
N ARG A 160 -1.70 14.30 4.55
CA ARG A 160 -2.73 14.95 5.38
C ARG A 160 -3.37 13.97 6.38
N CYS A 161 -2.58 13.04 6.93
CA CYS A 161 -3.04 11.89 7.70
C CYS A 161 -2.59 11.96 9.17
N SER A 162 -2.79 13.11 9.83
CA SER A 162 -2.40 13.27 11.24
C SER A 162 -3.13 12.27 12.15
N LEU A 163 -2.53 11.93 13.30
CA LEU A 163 -3.15 11.02 14.28
C LEU A 163 -4.55 11.49 14.71
N GLY A 164 -4.73 12.81 14.89
CA GLY A 164 -6.05 13.39 15.17
C GLY A 164 -7.08 13.14 14.06
N ARG A 165 -6.68 13.23 12.79
CA ARG A 165 -7.55 12.93 11.64
C ARG A 165 -7.87 11.44 11.57
N ILE A 166 -6.89 10.57 11.80
CA ILE A 166 -7.09 9.10 11.84
C ILE A 166 -8.10 8.76 12.94
N ARG A 167 -7.93 9.31 14.15
CA ARG A 167 -8.86 9.13 15.28
C ARG A 167 -10.28 9.58 14.92
N GLN A 168 -10.43 10.79 14.35
CA GLN A 168 -11.73 11.31 13.94
C GLN A 168 -12.41 10.41 12.91
N ALA A 169 -11.66 9.91 11.92
CA ALA A 169 -12.18 9.01 10.90
C ALA A 169 -12.59 7.65 11.48
N LEU A 170 -11.82 7.09 12.42
CA LEU A 170 -12.21 5.88 13.16
C LEU A 170 -13.49 6.08 13.96
N GLN A 171 -13.66 7.23 14.64
CA GLN A 171 -14.86 7.55 15.40
C GLN A 171 -16.10 7.63 14.52
N ALA A 172 -15.99 8.26 13.34
CA ALA A 172 -17.06 8.40 12.37
C ALA A 172 -17.42 7.08 11.65
N ALA A 173 -16.52 6.10 11.64
CA ALA A 173 -16.75 4.83 10.96
C ALA A 173 -17.82 3.98 11.67
N THR A 174 -18.82 3.52 10.92
CA THR A 174 -19.98 2.78 11.45
C THR A 174 -19.85 1.28 11.16
N HIS A 175 -20.08 0.43 12.16
CA HIS A 175 -20.02 -1.05 12.07
C HIS A 175 -18.74 -1.65 11.47
N VAL A 176 -17.59 -1.04 11.76
CA VAL A 176 -16.30 -1.52 11.23
C VAL A 176 -15.59 -2.45 12.24
N PRO A 177 -15.25 -3.69 11.86
CA PRO A 177 -14.50 -4.60 12.72
C PRO A 177 -13.15 -4.03 13.13
N GLY A 178 -12.75 -4.25 14.40
CA GLY A 178 -11.50 -3.75 14.95
C GLY A 178 -11.50 -2.25 15.26
N LYS A 179 -12.64 -1.55 15.21
CA LYS A 179 -12.75 -0.12 15.50
C LYS A 179 -12.19 0.25 16.89
N LEU A 180 -12.62 -0.46 17.94
CA LEU A 180 -12.16 -0.18 19.32
C LEU A 180 -10.64 -0.31 19.43
N ARG A 181 -10.07 -1.42 18.96
CA ARG A 181 -8.62 -1.63 18.86
C ARG A 181 -7.91 -0.47 18.15
N GLY A 182 -8.42 -0.04 16.99
CA GLY A 182 -7.83 1.06 16.23
C GLY A 182 -7.90 2.39 16.99
N LEU A 183 -9.01 2.66 17.69
CA LEU A 183 -9.16 3.86 18.51
C LEU A 183 -8.20 3.85 19.69
N ASP A 184 -8.11 2.74 20.42
CA ASP A 184 -7.22 2.59 21.59
C ASP A 184 -5.76 2.78 21.18
N LEU A 185 -5.34 2.18 20.06
CA LEU A 185 -3.98 2.36 19.53
C LEU A 185 -3.68 3.83 19.22
N VAL A 186 -4.54 4.49 18.43
CA VAL A 186 -4.32 5.87 18.00
C VAL A 186 -4.39 6.83 19.18
N GLN A 187 -5.31 6.61 20.12
CA GLN A 187 -5.40 7.42 21.34
C GLN A 187 -4.12 7.28 22.17
N GLY A 188 -3.64 6.07 22.41
CA GLY A 188 -2.37 5.85 23.13
C GLY A 188 -1.16 6.45 22.42
N MET A 189 -1.17 6.58 21.08
CA MET A 189 -0.13 7.32 20.35
C MET A 189 -0.21 8.83 20.61
N ILE A 190 -1.42 9.41 20.57
CA ILE A 190 -1.64 10.84 20.82
C ILE A 190 -1.22 11.21 22.25
N ASP A 191 -1.60 10.39 23.23
CA ASP A 191 -1.25 10.63 24.64
C ASP A 191 0.26 10.56 24.86
N ALA A 192 0.94 9.63 24.18
CA ALA A 192 2.40 9.50 24.23
C ALA A 192 3.12 10.68 23.57
N ASP A 193 2.58 11.26 22.48
CA ASP A 193 3.14 12.46 21.83
C ASP A 193 2.95 13.71 22.69
N ALA A 194 1.82 13.82 23.39
CA ALA A 194 1.56 14.92 24.32
C ALA A 194 2.52 14.92 25.52
N LEU A 195 2.96 13.73 25.97
CA LEU A 195 3.95 13.59 27.05
C LEU A 195 5.38 13.89 26.61
N ARG A 196 5.66 13.91 25.29
CA ARG A 196 6.99 14.20 24.71
C ARG A 196 7.19 15.66 24.31
N SER A 197 6.11 16.45 24.30
CA SER A 197 6.09 17.87 23.89
C SER A 197 6.17 18.79 25.12
#